data_AF-A0A830F6B5-F1
#
_entry.id   AF-A0A830F6B5-F1
#
_cell.length_a   1.000
_cell.length_b   1.000
_cell.length_c   1.000
_cell.angle_alpha   90.00
_cell.angle_beta   90.00
_cell.angle_gamma   90.00
#
_symmetry.space_group_name_H-M   'P 1'
#
loop_
_entity.id
_entity.type
_entity.pdbx_description
1 polymer ?
#
loop_
_entity_poly.entity_id
_entity_poly.type
_entity_poly.pdbx_seq_one_letter_code
_entity_poly.pdbx_strand_id
1 'polypeptide(L)'
;MVAFTLVESVRMAGYALATLGALLVFLEFFQQPSYINYDPDFDSYNVDLSPQDVRQYTWIGRVGALLAAAGFAVQFLAYFL
;
A
#
# COMPACT_ATOMS: atom_id res chain seq x y z
N MET A 1 22.03 -21.35 16.66
CA MET A 1 21.85 -19.89 16.86
C MET A 1 22.32 -19.24 15.57
N VAL A 2 21.42 -18.66 14.75
CA VAL A 2 21.82 -18.05 13.47
C VAL A 2 22.43 -16.68 13.79
N ALA A 3 23.73 -16.54 13.59
CA ALA A 3 24.40 -15.25 13.68
C ALA A 3 24.11 -14.49 12.38
N PHE A 4 23.24 -13.49 12.44
CA PHE A 4 22.99 -12.62 11.30
C PHE A 4 24.16 -11.65 11.14
N THR A 5 24.68 -11.54 9.92
CA THR A 5 25.64 -10.49 9.59
C THR A 5 24.91 -9.14 9.57
N LEU A 6 25.67 -8.05 9.71
CA LEU A 6 25.12 -6.70 9.60
C LEU A 6 24.40 -6.51 8.25
N VAL A 7 25.02 -6.96 7.16
CA VAL A 7 24.45 -6.86 5.80
C VAL A 7 23.12 -7.60 5.71
N GLU A 8 23.03 -8.82 6.24
CA GLU A 8 21.80 -9.59 6.22
C GLU A 8 20.68 -8.93 7.03
N SER A 9 21.04 -8.34 8.18
CA SER A 9 20.09 -7.59 9.02
C SER A 9 19.54 -6.35 8.28
N VAL A 10 20.41 -5.62 7.58
CA VAL A 10 20.02 -4.44 6.79
C VAL A 10 19.13 -4.85 5.61
N ARG A 11 19.46 -5.95 4.92
CA ARG A 11 18.59 -6.50 3.85
C ARG A 11 17.23 -6.89 4.39
N MET A 12 17.15 -7.60 5.51
CA MET A 12 15.87 -7.98 6.08
C MET A 12 15.03 -6.76 6.50
N ALA A 13 15.66 -5.73 7.07
CA ALA A 13 14.99 -4.47 7.38
C ALA A 13 14.46 -3.75 6.12
N GLY A 14 15.26 -3.72 5.05
CA GLY A 14 14.84 -3.18 3.75
C GLY A 14 13.62 -3.89 3.17
N TYR A 15 13.59 -5.23 3.22
CA TYR A 15 12.45 -6.02 2.75
C TYR A 15 11.20 -5.76 3.60
N ALA A 16 11.35 -5.70 4.92
CA ALA A 16 10.23 -5.42 5.82
C ALA A 16 9.62 -4.04 5.53
N LEU A 17 10.46 -3.00 5.42
CA LEU A 17 10.01 -1.64 5.07
C LEU A 17 9.31 -1.60 3.70
N ALA A 18 9.91 -2.23 2.69
CA ALA A 18 9.37 -2.25 1.35
C ALA A 18 7.98 -2.95 1.32
N THR A 19 7.86 -4.08 2.01
CA THR A 19 6.64 -4.88 2.08
C THR A 19 5.52 -4.14 2.80
N LEU A 20 5.81 -3.56 3.97
CA LEU A 20 4.83 -2.77 4.74
C LEU A 20 4.39 -1.54 3.94
N GLY A 21 5.33 -0.85 3.30
CA GLY A 21 5.03 0.28 2.44
C GLY A 21 4.11 -0.09 1.27
N ALA A 22 4.44 -1.16 0.55
CA ALA A 22 3.63 -1.66 -0.56
C ALA A 22 2.22 -2.08 -0.10
N LEU A 23 2.09 -2.67 1.09
CA LEU A 23 0.78 -3.05 1.64
C LEU A 23 -0.08 -1.82 1.96
N LEU A 24 0.51 -0.74 2.48
CA LEU A 24 -0.22 0.51 2.71
C LEU A 24 -0.66 1.16 1.39
N VAL A 25 0.20 1.14 0.37
CA VAL A 25 -0.17 1.59 -1.00
C VAL A 25 -1.29 0.72 -1.57
N PHE A 26 -1.23 -0.60 -1.35
CA PHE A 26 -2.30 -1.50 -1.74
C PHE A 26 -3.62 -1.07 -1.07
N LEU A 27 -3.64 -0.88 0.25
CA LEU A 27 -4.84 -0.46 0.97
C LEU A 27 -5.42 0.86 0.46
N GLU A 28 -4.59 1.82 0.03
CA GLU A 28 -5.04 3.06 -0.61
C GLU A 28 -5.90 2.80 -1.86
N PHE A 29 -5.51 1.82 -2.70
CA PHE A 29 -6.25 1.53 -3.94
C PHE A 29 -7.64 0.94 -3.69
N PHE A 30 -7.86 0.27 -2.56
CA PHE A 30 -9.15 -0.34 -2.23
C PHE A 30 -10.09 0.59 -1.46
N GLN A 31 -9.76 1.89 -1.35
CA GLN A 31 -10.64 2.89 -0.72
C GLN A 31 -11.73 3.43 -1.66
N GLN A 32 -11.85 2.90 -2.89
CA GLN A 32 -12.89 3.36 -3.83
C GLN A 32 -14.29 2.84 -3.43
N PRO A 33 -15.32 3.72 -3.38
CA PRO A 33 -16.68 3.30 -3.09
C PRO A 33 -17.28 2.45 -4.22
N SER A 34 -18.21 1.54 -3.87
CA SER A 34 -18.99 0.81 -4.87
C SER A 34 -20.01 1.75 -5.50
N TYR A 35 -19.90 1.98 -6.80
CA TYR A 35 -20.81 2.86 -7.56
C TYR A 35 -22.11 2.17 -7.97
N ILE A 36 -22.28 0.89 -7.68
CA ILE A 36 -23.45 0.11 -8.08
C ILE A 36 -24.18 -0.30 -6.80
N ASN A 37 -25.43 0.15 -6.68
CA ASN A 37 -26.37 -0.32 -5.66
C ASN A 37 -27.52 -1.04 -6.35
N TYR A 38 -27.85 -2.22 -5.84
CA TYR A 38 -29.02 -2.98 -6.28
C TYR A 38 -30.24 -2.53 -5.47
N ASP A 39 -31.28 -2.11 -6.17
CA ASP A 39 -32.56 -1.73 -5.58
C ASP A 39 -33.53 -2.91 -5.71
N PRO A 40 -33.84 -3.63 -4.62
CA PRO A 40 -34.73 -4.79 -4.64
C PRO A 40 -36.20 -4.42 -4.86
N ASP A 41 -36.60 -3.17 -4.62
CA ASP A 41 -38.00 -2.74 -4.77
C ASP A 41 -38.38 -2.54 -6.25
N PHE A 42 -37.37 -2.27 -7.09
CA PHE A 42 -37.54 -2.03 -8.54
C PHE A 42 -36.77 -3.02 -9.42
N ASP A 43 -36.12 -4.03 -8.83
CA ASP A 43 -35.30 -5.04 -9.52
C ASP A 43 -34.31 -4.39 -10.51
N SER A 44 -33.63 -3.33 -10.05
CA SER A 44 -32.81 -2.46 -10.91
C SER A 44 -31.48 -2.09 -10.26
N TYR A 45 -30.47 -1.85 -11.10
CA TYR A 45 -29.15 -1.37 -10.65
C TYR A 45 -29.06 0.14 -10.84
N ASN A 46 -28.85 0.86 -9.75
CA ASN A 46 -28.62 2.30 -9.76
C ASN A 46 -27.12 2.58 -9.69
N VAL A 47 -26.66 3.47 -10.58
CA VAL A 47 -25.28 3.95 -10.58
C VAL A 47 -25.23 5.27 -9.82
N ASP A 48 -24.73 5.23 -8.59
CA ASP A 48 -24.57 6.43 -7.77
C ASP A 48 -23.15 6.98 -7.93
N LEU A 49 -23.00 7.90 -8.88
CA LEU A 49 -21.73 8.58 -9.11
C LEU A 49 -21.60 9.74 -8.11
N SER A 50 -20.90 9.49 -7.00
CA SER A 50 -20.44 10.52 -6.07
C SER A 50 -18.91 10.70 -6.15
N PRO A 51 -18.38 11.43 -7.16
CA PRO A 51 -16.93 11.64 -7.31
C PRO A 51 -16.27 12.32 -6.10
N GLN A 52 -17.04 13.08 -5.33
CA GLN A 52 -16.60 13.76 -4.12
C GLN A 52 -16.30 12.82 -2.93
N ASP A 53 -16.85 11.60 -2.95
CA ASP A 53 -16.60 10.60 -1.91
C ASP A 53 -15.33 9.78 -2.15
N VAL A 54 -14.68 9.98 -3.30
CA VAL A 54 -13.44 9.29 -3.64
C VAL A 54 -12.31 9.87 -2.80
N ARG A 55 -11.81 9.07 -1.85
CA ARG A 55 -10.62 9.41 -1.05
C ARG A 55 -9.38 8.92 -1.80
N GLN A 56 -8.59 9.86 -2.29
CA GLN A 56 -7.30 9.60 -2.94
C GLN A 56 -6.18 10.37 -2.26
N TYR A 57 -4.96 9.87 -2.41
CA TYR A 57 -3.74 10.48 -1.86
C TYR A 57 -3.81 10.65 -0.35
N THR A 58 -4.42 9.70 0.36
CA THR A 58 -4.49 9.75 1.82
C THR A 58 -3.10 9.55 2.44
N TRP A 59 -3.01 9.81 3.75
CA TRP A 59 -1.77 9.57 4.48
C TRP A 59 -1.32 8.11 4.44
N ILE A 60 -2.23 7.14 4.33
CA ILE A 60 -1.87 5.72 4.18
C ILE A 60 -1.09 5.51 2.87
N GLY A 61 -1.61 6.00 1.74
CA GLY A 61 -0.91 5.89 0.46
C GLY A 61 0.43 6.63 0.45
N ARG A 62 0.48 7.85 1.01
CA ARG A 62 1.72 8.67 1.06
C ARG A 62 2.81 8.03 1.91
N VAL A 63 2.47 7.60 3.13
CA VAL A 63 3.41 6.93 4.03
C VAL A 63 3.81 5.57 3.45
N GLY A 64 2.85 4.84 2.87
CA GLY A 64 3.12 3.58 2.19
C GLY A 64 4.14 3.72 1.08
N ALA A 65 3.94 4.69 0.18
CA ALA A 65 4.85 4.94 -0.94
C ALA A 65 6.25 5.33 -0.44
N LEU A 66 6.34 6.17 0.60
CA LEU A 66 7.60 6.56 1.21
C LEU A 66 8.34 5.34 1.82
N LEU A 67 7.63 4.50 2.58
CA LEU A 67 8.20 3.29 3.18
C LEU A 67 8.65 2.28 2.12
N ALA A 68 7.86 2.13 1.05
CA ALA A 68 8.19 1.27 -0.08
C ALA A 68 9.52 1.72 -0.71
N ALA A 69 9.60 3.01 -1.07
CA ALA A 69 10.79 3.60 -1.66
C ALA A 69 12.01 3.53 -0.72
N ALA A 70 11.83 3.83 0.56
CA ALA A 70 12.90 3.76 1.56
C ALA A 70 13.42 2.33 1.74
N GLY A 71 12.53 1.34 1.79
CA GLY A 71 12.92 -0.08 1.86
C GLY A 71 13.76 -0.51 0.66
N PHE A 72 13.36 -0.13 -0.56
CA PHE A 72 14.18 -0.39 -1.76
C PHE A 72 15.50 0.38 -1.76
N ALA A 73 15.53 1.62 -1.27
CA ALA A 73 16.77 2.38 -1.13
C ALA A 73 17.74 1.71 -0.14
N VAL A 74 17.24 1.19 0.98
CA VAL A 74 18.04 0.40 1.94
C VAL A 74 18.61 -0.85 1.27
N GLN A 75 17.80 -1.57 0.49
CA GLN A 75 18.30 -2.74 -0.27
C GLN A 75 19.40 -2.38 -1.26
N PHE A 76 19.21 -1.27 -1.97
CA PHE A 76 20.21 -0.76 -2.91
C PHE A 76 21.53 -0.44 -2.20
N LEU A 77 21.49 0.21 -1.04
CA LEU A 77 22.70 0.47 -0.26
C LEU A 77 23.34 -0.81 0.29
N ALA A 78 22.52 -1.76 0.76
CA ALA A 78 22.98 -3.06 1.26
C ALA A 78 23.60 -3.97 0.17
N TYR A 79 23.45 -3.62 -1.10
CA TYR A 79 24.15 -4.29 -2.20
C TYR A 79 25.62 -3.89 -2.27
N PHE A 80 25.98 -2.67 -1.85
CA PHE A 80 27.35 -2.13 -1.89
C PHE A 80 28.11 -2.26 -0.57
N LEU A 81 27.47 -2.81 0.46
CA LEU A 81 28.04 -3.12 1.79
C LEU A 81 28.53 -4.56 1.84
#